data_AF-A0AAW1NYT5-F1
#
_entry.id   AF-A0AAW1NYT5-F1
#
_cell.length_a   1.000
_cell.length_b   1.000
_cell.length_c   1.000
_cell.angle_alpha   90.00
_cell.angle_beta   90.00
_cell.angle_gamma   90.00
#
_symmetry.space_group_name_H-M   'P 1'
#
loop_
_entity.id
_entity.type
_entity.pdbx_description
1 polymer ?
#
loop_
_entity_poly.entity_id
_entity_poly.type
_entity_poly.pdbx_seq_one_letter_code
_entity_poly.pdbx_strand_id
1 'polypeptide(L)'
;MFARPEPRRGRRLSLAATVHCPQGPLLVYSCHLEVFCGLLSRVQQVADIMRDSKEQIIQGQQQIAFLGDLNTMAHGIARLSPRFCRDFMRWRSLGQSEGAWFEHNVLAEQDPRFTAVSSPSASSRMAGAASASNQSDSTAAAEPTNKSLAYWGLPQQVCVDALNPGFQDPWQASNPDHATLDNPAWRWFGWSLMKGKLDWVLLRAMTVLDKQLGNHDYSASDHKLLFVDVKWA
;
A
#
# COMPACT_ATOMS: atom_id res chain seq x y z
N MET A 1 -7.96 -32.47 -11.82
CA MET A 1 -7.76 -32.53 -10.34
C MET A 1 -7.95 -31.12 -9.80
N PHE A 2 -9.09 -30.83 -9.18
CA PHE A 2 -9.46 -29.48 -8.74
C PHE A 2 -8.61 -29.07 -7.54
N ALA A 3 -8.06 -27.86 -7.57
CA ALA A 3 -7.36 -27.27 -6.45
C ALA A 3 -8.30 -27.12 -5.26
N ARG A 4 -7.86 -27.58 -4.07
CA ARG A 4 -8.55 -27.31 -2.81
C ARG A 4 -8.69 -25.78 -2.64
N PRO A 5 -9.84 -25.27 -2.14
CA PRO A 5 -9.97 -23.87 -1.75
C PRO A 5 -8.85 -23.49 -0.78
N GLU A 6 -8.56 -22.19 -0.65
CA GLU A 6 -7.60 -21.71 0.34
C GLU A 6 -7.87 -22.42 1.68
N PRO A 7 -6.89 -23.16 2.23
CA PRO A 7 -7.13 -24.02 3.39
C PRO A 7 -7.49 -23.22 4.65
N ARG A 8 -7.33 -21.90 4.61
CA ARG A 8 -7.62 -20.98 5.71
C ARG A 8 -9.12 -20.94 5.99
N ARG A 9 -9.47 -21.13 7.26
CA ARG A 9 -10.80 -20.86 7.82
C ARG A 9 -10.65 -19.64 8.74
N GLY A 10 -11.23 -18.50 8.40
CA GLY A 10 -11.16 -17.29 9.22
C GLY A 10 -11.23 -15.98 8.43
N ARG A 11 -10.99 -14.86 9.11
CA ARG A 11 -10.86 -13.52 8.51
C ARG A 11 -9.40 -13.07 8.56
N ARG A 12 -9.02 -12.21 7.62
CA ARG A 12 -7.77 -11.43 7.70
C ARG A 12 -8.04 -10.16 8.47
N LEU A 13 -7.09 -9.78 9.31
CA LEU A 13 -7.12 -8.53 10.07
C LEU A 13 -5.76 -7.88 9.89
N SER A 14 -5.76 -6.55 9.74
CA SER A 14 -4.57 -5.74 9.94
C SER A 14 -4.58 -5.26 11.37
N LEU A 15 -3.44 -5.32 12.04
CA LEU A 15 -3.28 -4.80 13.39
C LEU A 15 -2.67 -3.41 13.30
N ALA A 16 -3.17 -2.46 14.09
CA ALA A 16 -2.59 -1.13 14.21
C ALA A 16 -2.20 -0.89 15.67
N ALA A 17 -1.01 -0.32 15.89
CA ALA A 17 -0.54 0.05 17.21
C ALA A 17 0.29 1.34 17.17
N THR A 18 0.11 2.18 18.17
CA THR A 18 0.97 3.36 18.36
C THR A 18 2.23 2.96 19.10
N VAL A 19 3.37 3.14 18.46
CA VAL A 19 4.70 2.94 19.02
C VAL A 19 5.25 4.30 19.45
N HIS A 20 5.62 4.43 20.73
CA HIS A 20 6.23 5.66 21.24
C HIS A 20 7.72 5.67 20.95
N CYS A 21 8.13 6.55 20.05
CA CYS A 21 9.53 6.77 19.68
C CYS A 21 10.05 8.07 20.33
N PRO A 22 11.38 8.28 20.41
CA PRO A 22 11.94 9.53 20.93
C PRO A 22 11.51 10.79 20.17
N GLN A 23 11.20 10.66 18.87
CA GLN A 23 10.66 11.77 18.07
C GLN A 23 9.18 12.02 18.38
N GLY A 24 8.46 10.99 18.88
CA GLY A 24 7.08 10.99 19.37
C GLY A 24 6.29 9.73 18.91
N PRO A 25 4.94 9.74 18.89
CA PRO A 25 4.14 8.57 18.51
C PRO A 25 4.14 8.26 17.00
N LEU A 26 4.37 7.00 16.64
CA LEU A 26 4.24 6.44 15.29
C LEU A 26 3.13 5.40 15.27
N LEU A 27 2.10 5.58 14.44
CA LEU A 27 1.08 4.56 14.22
C LEU A 27 1.58 3.56 13.18
N VAL A 28 1.68 2.29 13.57
CA VAL A 28 2.19 1.21 12.72
C VAL A 28 1.07 0.21 12.45
N TYR A 29 0.79 -0.01 11.18
CA TYR A 29 -0.04 -1.10 10.71
C TYR A 29 0.83 -2.30 10.35
N SER A 30 0.52 -3.46 10.94
CA SER A 30 1.02 -4.76 10.51
C SER A 30 0.01 -5.40 9.57
N CYS A 31 0.36 -5.46 8.31
CA CYS A 31 -0.49 -5.88 7.21
C CYS A 31 -0.08 -7.27 6.73
N HIS A 32 -1.05 -8.17 6.60
CA HIS A 32 -0.85 -9.43 5.91
C HIS A 32 -2.10 -9.77 5.09
N LEU A 33 -2.13 -9.38 3.81
CA LEU A 33 -3.35 -9.41 2.98
C LEU A 33 -3.63 -10.80 2.39
N GLU A 34 -4.88 -11.04 1.99
CA GLU A 34 -5.32 -12.34 1.48
C GLU A 34 -4.52 -12.80 0.25
N VAL A 35 -4.01 -14.02 0.31
CA VAL A 35 -3.25 -14.60 -0.79
C VAL A 35 -4.22 -15.11 -1.85
N PHE A 36 -3.88 -15.05 -3.15
CA PHE A 36 -4.73 -15.58 -4.22
C PHE A 36 -6.17 -15.03 -4.32
N CYS A 37 -6.48 -13.90 -3.69
CA CYS A 37 -7.80 -13.25 -3.77
C CYS A 37 -8.04 -12.49 -5.08
N GLY A 38 -7.02 -12.37 -5.93
CA GLY A 38 -7.01 -11.45 -7.07
C GLY A 38 -6.58 -10.03 -6.67
N LEU A 39 -6.06 -9.31 -7.65
CA LEU A 39 -5.52 -7.95 -7.52
C LEU A 39 -6.56 -6.97 -7.02
N LEU A 40 -7.75 -6.96 -7.62
CA LEU A 40 -8.79 -5.98 -7.27
C LEU A 40 -9.40 -6.25 -5.89
N SER A 41 -9.49 -7.52 -5.47
CA SER A 41 -9.89 -7.89 -4.10
C SER A 41 -8.83 -7.50 -3.07
N ARG A 42 -7.55 -7.50 -3.47
CA ARG A 42 -6.45 -7.01 -2.63
C ARG A 42 -6.51 -5.50 -2.48
N VAL A 43 -6.80 -4.77 -3.56
CA VAL A 43 -7.03 -3.32 -3.50
C VAL A 43 -8.16 -2.96 -2.54
N GLN A 44 -9.25 -3.75 -2.50
CA GLN A 44 -10.32 -3.53 -1.52
C GLN A 44 -9.82 -3.62 -0.07
N GLN A 45 -8.98 -4.61 0.24
CA GLN A 45 -8.37 -4.72 1.57
C GLN A 45 -7.44 -3.55 1.89
N VAL A 46 -6.67 -3.07 0.91
CA VAL A 46 -5.85 -1.86 1.06
C VAL A 46 -6.72 -0.62 1.26
N ALA A 47 -7.84 -0.51 0.56
CA ALA A 47 -8.77 0.61 0.67
C ALA A 47 -9.34 0.72 2.10
N ASP A 48 -9.67 -0.41 2.74
CA ASP A 48 -10.11 -0.42 4.14
C ASP A 48 -9.03 0.15 5.09
N ILE A 49 -7.76 -0.21 4.88
CA ILE A 49 -6.63 0.29 5.69
C ILE A 49 -6.36 1.77 5.39
N MET A 50 -6.45 2.18 4.12
CA MET A 50 -6.30 3.59 3.71
C MET A 50 -7.41 4.46 4.30
N ARG A 51 -8.67 4.00 4.30
CA ARG A 51 -9.80 4.69 4.94
C ARG A 51 -9.51 4.92 6.42
N ASP A 52 -9.18 3.86 7.16
CA ASP A 52 -8.85 3.98 8.59
C ASP A 52 -7.68 4.95 8.82
N SER A 53 -6.61 4.86 8.03
CA SER A 53 -5.48 5.79 8.16
C SER A 53 -5.86 7.26 7.91
N LYS A 54 -6.80 7.53 7.01
CA LYS A 54 -7.32 8.90 6.78
C LYS A 54 -8.08 9.41 7.99
N GLU A 55 -8.86 8.56 8.65
CA GLU A 55 -9.53 8.89 9.91
C GLU A 55 -8.49 9.21 11.01
N GLN A 56 -7.42 8.43 11.10
CA GLN A 56 -6.32 8.69 12.05
C GLN A 56 -5.60 10.02 11.76
N ILE A 57 -5.38 10.35 10.48
CA ILE A 57 -4.80 11.63 10.06
C ILE A 57 -5.70 12.80 10.47
N ILE A 58 -7.03 12.67 10.29
CA ILE A 58 -8.01 13.67 10.71
C ILE A 58 -7.98 13.85 12.25
N GLN A 59 -7.73 12.78 12.99
CA GLN A 59 -7.56 12.80 14.45
C GLN A 59 -6.20 13.34 14.92
N GLY A 60 -5.31 13.70 13.98
CA GLY A 60 -4.02 14.34 14.28
C GLY A 60 -2.81 13.42 14.20
N GLN A 61 -2.98 12.12 13.92
CA GLN A 61 -1.86 11.20 13.77
C GLN A 61 -1.22 11.35 12.37
N GLN A 62 -0.12 12.10 12.27
CA GLN A 62 0.55 12.35 10.98
C GLN A 62 1.55 11.26 10.59
N GLN A 63 2.34 10.76 11.54
CA GLN A 63 3.34 9.74 11.30
C GLN A 63 2.68 8.36 11.32
N ILE A 64 2.57 7.75 10.13
CA ILE A 64 1.95 6.44 9.94
C ILE A 64 2.84 5.58 9.05
N ALA A 65 2.96 4.29 9.40
CA ALA A 65 3.63 3.28 8.59
C ALA A 65 2.72 2.07 8.33
N PHE A 66 2.65 1.58 7.09
CA PHE A 66 2.13 0.24 6.80
C PHE A 66 3.29 -0.70 6.49
N LEU A 67 3.39 -1.77 7.27
CA LEU A 67 4.48 -2.74 7.19
C LEU A 67 3.92 -4.15 6.98
N GLY A 68 4.58 -4.94 6.14
CA GLY A 68 4.34 -6.38 6.04
C GLY A 68 3.97 -6.84 4.63
N ASP A 69 3.45 -8.06 4.58
CA ASP A 69 3.21 -8.81 3.34
C ASP A 69 1.84 -8.46 2.74
N LEU A 70 1.85 -7.66 1.68
CA LEU A 70 0.63 -7.34 0.94
C LEU A 70 0.22 -8.46 -0.03
N ASN A 71 1.01 -9.54 -0.14
CA ASN A 71 0.76 -10.69 -1.02
C ASN A 71 0.59 -10.29 -2.49
N THR A 72 1.33 -9.27 -2.94
CA THR A 72 1.38 -8.78 -4.33
C THR A 72 2.16 -9.75 -5.23
N MET A 73 1.73 -11.01 -5.25
CA MET A 73 2.44 -12.17 -5.82
C MET A 73 2.15 -12.42 -7.30
N ALA A 74 1.15 -11.78 -7.90
CA ALA A 74 0.74 -12.07 -9.26
C ALA A 74 1.76 -11.52 -10.27
N HIS A 75 2.68 -12.37 -10.69
CA HIS A 75 3.70 -12.09 -11.70
C HIS A 75 3.79 -13.24 -12.72
N GLY A 76 4.13 -12.91 -13.96
CA GLY A 76 4.48 -13.91 -15.00
C GLY A 76 3.40 -14.99 -15.20
N ILE A 77 3.83 -16.26 -15.26
CA ILE A 77 2.95 -17.41 -15.49
C ILE A 77 2.01 -17.71 -14.32
N ALA A 78 2.33 -17.27 -13.10
CA ALA A 78 1.45 -17.46 -11.94
C ALA A 78 0.11 -16.74 -12.13
N ARG A 79 0.09 -15.66 -12.95
CA ARG A 79 -1.15 -15.00 -13.40
C ARG A 79 -2.04 -15.91 -14.24
N LEU A 80 -1.44 -16.73 -15.11
CA LEU A 80 -2.20 -17.64 -15.97
C LEU A 80 -2.84 -18.80 -15.20
N SER A 81 -2.46 -18.99 -13.94
CA SER A 81 -3.03 -20.02 -13.09
C SER A 81 -4.47 -19.64 -12.69
N PRO A 82 -5.49 -20.37 -13.16
CA PRO A 82 -6.87 -20.16 -12.71
C PRO A 82 -7.06 -20.52 -11.24
N ARG A 83 -6.04 -21.12 -10.61
CA ARG A 83 -6.00 -21.42 -9.17
C ARG A 83 -5.59 -20.22 -8.33
N PHE A 84 -4.67 -19.39 -8.83
CA PHE A 84 -4.03 -18.33 -8.05
C PHE A 84 -4.55 -16.94 -8.40
N CYS A 85 -4.97 -16.73 -9.66
CA CYS A 85 -5.56 -15.49 -10.12
C CYS A 85 -6.96 -15.78 -10.66
N ARG A 86 -7.97 -15.52 -9.83
CA ARG A 86 -9.39 -15.80 -10.12
C ARG A 86 -10.13 -14.61 -10.75
N ASP A 87 -9.46 -13.47 -10.89
CA ASP A 87 -10.02 -12.27 -11.50
C ASP A 87 -9.68 -12.15 -12.99
N PHE A 88 -10.30 -11.18 -13.66
CA PHE A 88 -10.02 -10.87 -15.07
C PHE A 88 -8.66 -10.18 -15.25
N MET A 89 -8.03 -9.70 -14.18
CA MET A 89 -6.73 -9.03 -14.23
C MET A 89 -5.61 -9.98 -14.66
N ARG A 90 -5.80 -11.30 -14.50
CA ARG A 90 -4.89 -12.32 -15.02
C ARG A 90 -4.48 -12.14 -16.49
N TRP A 91 -5.36 -11.58 -17.32
CA TRP A 91 -5.10 -11.30 -18.73
C TRP A 91 -4.70 -9.85 -18.98
N ARG A 92 -5.25 -8.91 -18.21
CA ARG A 92 -5.13 -7.47 -18.47
C ARG A 92 -3.87 -6.82 -17.90
N SER A 93 -3.12 -7.53 -17.06
CA SER A 93 -1.83 -7.07 -16.53
C SER A 93 -0.70 -8.05 -16.90
N LEU A 94 -0.82 -8.74 -18.04
CA LEU A 94 0.27 -9.55 -18.59
C LEU A 94 1.48 -8.66 -18.88
N GLY A 95 2.67 -9.15 -18.54
CA GLY A 95 3.91 -8.36 -18.64
C GLY A 95 4.11 -7.35 -17.50
N GLN A 96 3.14 -7.18 -16.61
CA GLN A 96 3.25 -6.31 -15.45
C GLN A 96 3.27 -7.07 -14.13
N SER A 97 4.21 -6.66 -13.30
CA SER A 97 4.34 -7.00 -11.89
C SER A 97 3.09 -6.55 -11.10
N GLU A 98 2.56 -7.36 -10.18
CA GLU A 98 1.43 -6.92 -9.34
C GLU A 98 1.83 -5.72 -8.47
N GLY A 99 3.04 -5.74 -7.91
CA GLY A 99 3.55 -4.59 -7.17
C GLY A 99 3.69 -3.34 -8.04
N ALA A 100 4.18 -3.45 -9.28
CA ALA A 100 4.33 -2.30 -10.18
C ALA A 100 2.95 -1.75 -10.62
N TRP A 101 1.98 -2.64 -10.84
CA TRP A 101 0.61 -2.22 -11.09
C TRP A 101 0.05 -1.47 -9.86
N PHE A 102 0.29 -1.98 -8.66
CA PHE A 102 -0.18 -1.36 -7.42
C PHE A 102 0.43 0.03 -7.20
N GLU A 103 1.74 0.20 -7.43
CA GLU A 103 2.39 1.51 -7.38
C GLU A 103 1.72 2.52 -8.32
N HIS A 104 1.48 2.12 -9.56
CA HIS A 104 0.94 3.02 -10.58
C HIS A 104 -0.54 3.37 -10.38
N ASN A 105 -1.36 2.41 -9.94
CA ASN A 105 -2.81 2.57 -9.90
C ASN A 105 -3.36 2.89 -8.50
N VAL A 106 -2.57 2.69 -7.45
CA VAL A 106 -2.96 2.95 -6.05
C VAL A 106 -2.05 4.01 -5.45
N LEU A 107 -0.73 3.76 -5.38
CA LEU A 107 0.17 4.69 -4.67
C LEU A 107 0.40 6.00 -5.40
N ALA A 108 0.41 6.02 -6.74
CA ALA A 108 0.58 7.25 -7.51
C ALA A 108 -0.65 8.18 -7.45
N GLU A 109 -1.83 7.63 -7.16
CA GLU A 109 -3.11 8.36 -7.12
C GLU A 109 -3.32 8.99 -5.74
N GLN A 110 -2.81 10.21 -5.58
CA GLN A 110 -2.80 10.95 -4.33
C GLN A 110 -4.19 11.52 -3.97
N ASP A 111 -4.52 11.50 -2.67
CA ASP A 111 -5.66 12.22 -2.13
C ASP A 111 -5.31 13.71 -1.96
N PRO A 112 -5.94 14.63 -2.72
CA PRO A 112 -5.64 16.06 -2.63
C PRO A 112 -5.94 16.65 -1.26
N ARG A 113 -6.82 16.01 -0.46
CA ARG A 113 -7.18 16.46 0.89
C ARG A 113 -6.02 16.35 1.88
N PHE A 114 -5.07 15.44 1.64
CA PHE A 114 -4.00 15.10 2.59
C PHE A 114 -2.58 15.40 2.08
N THR A 115 -2.45 15.75 0.80
CA THR A 115 -1.16 15.99 0.14
C THR A 115 -0.75 17.47 0.08
N ALA A 116 -1.69 18.40 0.20
CA ALA A 116 -1.44 19.84 0.07
C ALA A 116 -0.73 20.50 1.27
N VAL A 117 -0.48 19.78 2.37
CA VAL A 117 0.04 20.39 3.62
C VAL A 117 1.58 20.32 3.74
N SER A 118 2.28 19.71 2.77
CA SER A 118 3.74 19.56 2.80
C SER A 118 4.51 20.74 2.19
N SER A 119 4.10 21.99 2.46
CA SER A 119 4.96 23.16 2.19
C SER A 119 5.47 23.74 3.52
N PRO A 120 6.77 23.65 3.82
CA PRO A 120 7.34 24.35 4.95
C PRO A 120 7.56 25.81 4.55
N SER A 121 6.61 26.69 4.86
CA SER A 121 6.88 28.12 4.88
C SER A 121 6.15 28.83 6.01
N ALA A 122 6.97 29.41 6.89
CA ALA A 122 6.71 30.54 7.78
C ALA A 122 5.82 30.31 9.00
N SER A 123 6.51 30.15 10.13
CA SER A 123 6.14 30.74 11.41
C SER A 123 5.45 32.10 11.25
N SER A 124 4.22 32.24 11.74
CA SER A 124 3.86 33.45 12.47
C SER A 124 2.77 33.13 13.50
N ARG A 125 3.06 33.53 14.73
CA ARG A 125 2.10 33.71 15.81
C ARG A 125 1.05 34.72 15.37
N MET A 126 -0.22 34.51 15.69
CA MET A 126 -0.95 35.33 16.68
C MET A 126 -2.43 34.98 16.72
N ALA A 127 -2.94 34.98 17.94
CA ALA A 127 -4.36 35.01 18.26
C ALA A 127 -5.04 36.27 17.68
N GLY A 128 -6.30 36.15 17.28
CA GLY A 128 -7.16 37.28 16.90
C GLY A 128 -8.49 36.81 16.34
N ALA A 129 -9.58 37.31 16.94
CA ALA A 129 -10.95 36.84 16.81
C ALA A 129 -11.65 37.17 15.47
N ALA A 130 -12.65 36.34 15.16
CA ALA A 130 -13.94 36.61 14.52
C ALA A 130 -14.04 37.53 13.28
N SER A 131 -14.48 36.95 12.17
CA SER A 131 -15.74 37.38 11.55
C SER A 131 -16.25 36.37 10.53
N ALA A 132 -17.56 36.12 10.63
CA ALA A 132 -18.33 35.34 9.70
C ALA A 132 -18.50 36.09 8.38
N SER A 133 -18.33 35.37 7.27
CA SER A 133 -19.00 35.69 6.02
C SER A 133 -19.50 34.39 5.38
N ASN A 134 -20.82 34.27 5.35
CA ASN A 134 -21.55 33.25 4.61
C ASN A 134 -21.32 33.45 3.10
N GLN A 135 -20.72 32.47 2.45
CA GLN A 135 -20.89 32.21 1.02
C GLN A 135 -21.22 30.73 0.84
N SER A 136 -22.51 30.42 0.95
CA SER A 136 -23.07 29.15 0.52
C SER A 136 -23.29 29.18 -1.00
N ASP A 137 -22.22 28.96 -1.75
CA ASP A 137 -22.31 28.46 -3.12
C ASP A 137 -21.93 26.97 -3.10
N SER A 138 -22.89 26.14 -2.68
CA SER A 138 -22.73 24.70 -2.61
C SER A 138 -23.03 24.06 -3.96
N THR A 139 -22.19 24.30 -4.96
CA THR A 139 -21.88 23.20 -5.89
C THR A 139 -20.99 22.26 -5.10
N ALA A 140 -21.58 21.24 -4.48
CA ALA A 140 -20.80 20.21 -3.77
C ALA A 140 -19.75 19.67 -4.75
N ALA A 141 -18.50 20.09 -4.56
CA ALA A 141 -17.40 19.62 -5.38
C ALA A 141 -17.41 18.10 -5.29
N ALA A 142 -17.46 17.43 -6.44
CA ALA A 142 -17.50 15.98 -6.49
C ALA A 142 -16.34 15.42 -5.65
N GLU A 143 -16.63 14.44 -4.81
CA GLU A 143 -15.61 13.86 -3.94
C GLU A 143 -14.45 13.32 -4.79
N PRO A 144 -13.18 13.58 -4.40
CA PRO A 144 -12.03 13.02 -5.09
C PRO A 144 -12.14 11.49 -5.18
N THR A 145 -11.90 10.93 -6.37
CA THR A 145 -11.96 9.48 -6.60
C THR A 145 -10.75 9.02 -7.42
N ASN A 146 -10.25 7.83 -7.13
CA ASN A 146 -9.22 7.19 -7.94
C ASN A 146 -9.82 6.75 -9.30
N LYS A 147 -9.48 7.49 -10.36
CA LYS A 147 -10.03 7.27 -11.71
C LYS A 147 -9.54 5.97 -12.33
N SER A 148 -8.31 5.57 -12.03
CA SER A 148 -7.77 4.31 -12.53
C SER A 148 -8.56 3.13 -11.97
N LEU A 149 -8.76 3.07 -10.65
CA LEU A 149 -9.53 2.00 -10.02
C LEU A 149 -11.00 1.98 -10.49
N ALA A 150 -11.60 3.15 -10.75
CA ALA A 150 -12.92 3.25 -11.34
C ALA A 150 -12.97 2.66 -12.76
N TYR A 151 -11.95 2.92 -13.60
CA TYR A 151 -11.82 2.29 -14.92
C TYR A 151 -11.74 0.76 -14.83
N TRP A 152 -11.11 0.24 -13.78
CA TRP A 152 -11.06 -1.20 -13.49
C TRP A 152 -12.36 -1.77 -12.90
N GLY A 153 -13.39 -0.95 -12.72
CA GLY A 153 -14.72 -1.37 -12.28
C GLY A 153 -14.85 -1.63 -10.78
N LEU A 154 -13.94 -1.07 -9.96
CA LEU A 154 -14.11 -1.11 -8.51
C LEU A 154 -15.28 -0.22 -8.06
N PRO A 155 -15.98 -0.58 -6.96
CA PRO A 155 -17.04 0.25 -6.41
C PRO A 155 -16.54 1.65 -6.08
N GLN A 156 -17.40 2.67 -6.27
CA GLN A 156 -17.04 4.08 -6.05
C GLN A 156 -16.42 4.32 -4.67
N GLN A 157 -16.98 3.73 -3.61
CA GLN A 157 -16.43 3.88 -2.26
C GLN A 157 -15.00 3.35 -2.15
N VAL A 158 -14.69 2.21 -2.79
CA VAL A 158 -13.33 1.65 -2.80
C VAL A 158 -12.38 2.60 -3.52
N CYS A 159 -12.81 3.22 -4.61
CA CYS A 159 -12.00 4.18 -5.37
C CYS A 159 -11.71 5.46 -4.58
N VAL A 160 -12.64 5.91 -3.74
CA VAL A 160 -12.44 7.04 -2.81
C VAL A 160 -11.52 6.62 -1.65
N ASP A 161 -11.79 5.47 -1.06
CA ASP A 161 -11.06 4.95 0.10
C ASP A 161 -9.59 4.67 -0.22
N ALA A 162 -9.31 4.14 -1.42
CA ALA A 162 -7.97 3.78 -1.88
C ALA A 162 -7.10 4.96 -2.36
N LEU A 163 -7.61 6.19 -2.40
CA LEU A 163 -6.76 7.36 -2.69
C LEU A 163 -5.65 7.48 -1.63
N ASN A 164 -4.42 7.62 -2.09
CA ASN A 164 -3.24 7.60 -1.23
C ASN A 164 -3.11 8.92 -0.46
N PRO A 165 -3.22 8.93 0.89
CA PRO A 165 -3.08 10.15 1.68
C PRO A 165 -1.61 10.56 1.90
N GLY A 166 -0.72 10.31 0.94
CA GLY A 166 0.69 10.70 1.01
C GLY A 166 1.66 9.64 1.55
N PHE A 167 1.32 8.36 1.47
CA PHE A 167 2.27 7.26 1.71
C PHE A 167 3.23 7.10 0.53
N GLN A 168 4.48 6.72 0.83
CA GLN A 168 5.50 6.39 -0.15
C GLN A 168 6.23 5.11 0.25
N ASP A 169 6.62 4.29 -0.73
CA ASP A 169 7.50 3.14 -0.51
C ASP A 169 8.93 3.50 -0.96
N PRO A 170 9.97 3.39 -0.11
CA PRO A 170 11.36 3.50 -0.56
C PRO A 170 11.81 2.33 -1.45
N TRP A 171 11.02 1.25 -1.54
CA TRP A 171 11.32 0.04 -2.28
C TRP A 171 10.46 -0.10 -3.54
N GLN A 172 10.90 0.54 -4.63
CA GLN A 172 10.21 0.49 -5.93
C GLN A 172 10.00 -0.94 -6.46
N ALA A 173 8.76 -1.34 -6.73
CA ALA A 173 8.36 -2.64 -7.26
C ALA A 173 8.79 -2.88 -8.71
N SER A 174 9.08 -1.81 -9.44
CA SER A 174 9.68 -1.85 -10.78
C SER A 174 11.17 -2.23 -10.77
N ASN A 175 11.86 -2.02 -9.63
CA ASN A 175 13.25 -2.43 -9.48
C ASN A 175 13.34 -3.92 -9.11
N PRO A 176 13.93 -4.78 -9.96
CA PRO A 176 14.02 -6.21 -9.69
C PRO A 176 14.83 -6.57 -8.43
N ASP A 177 15.74 -5.69 -7.99
CA ASP A 177 16.55 -5.91 -6.79
C ASP A 177 15.73 -5.76 -5.49
N HIS A 178 14.60 -5.04 -5.57
CA HIS A 178 13.66 -4.87 -4.47
C HIS A 178 12.60 -5.98 -4.39
N ALA A 179 12.70 -7.02 -5.24
CA ALA A 179 11.87 -8.21 -5.07
C ALA A 179 12.18 -8.85 -3.71
N THR A 180 11.12 -9.12 -2.92
CA THR A 180 11.24 -9.72 -1.59
C THR A 180 10.97 -11.22 -1.60
N LEU A 181 10.36 -11.73 -2.66
CA LEU A 181 10.28 -13.16 -2.96
C LEU A 181 11.01 -13.44 -4.28
N ASP A 182 12.09 -14.21 -4.23
CA ASP A 182 12.78 -14.82 -5.39
C ASP A 182 13.63 -16.00 -4.88
N ASN A 183 13.00 -16.87 -4.09
CA ASN A 183 13.69 -17.95 -3.41
C ASN A 183 14.10 -19.04 -4.43
N PRO A 184 15.39 -19.46 -4.47
CA PRO A 184 15.88 -20.47 -5.42
C PRO A 184 15.12 -21.79 -5.40
N ALA A 185 14.50 -22.18 -4.28
CA ALA A 185 13.69 -23.39 -4.16
C ALA A 185 12.48 -23.43 -5.11
N TRP A 186 12.05 -22.26 -5.61
CA TRP A 186 10.92 -22.13 -6.53
C TRP A 186 11.35 -21.86 -7.97
N ARG A 187 12.62 -22.09 -8.29
CA ARG A 187 13.13 -21.98 -9.66
C ARG A 187 13.00 -23.32 -10.38
N TRP A 188 12.60 -23.27 -11.64
CA TRP A 188 12.55 -24.45 -12.51
C TRP A 188 13.39 -24.19 -13.75
N PHE A 189 14.43 -25.01 -13.96
CA PHE A 189 15.44 -24.81 -15.02
C PHE A 189 16.01 -23.39 -15.07
N GLY A 190 16.26 -22.78 -13.91
CA GLY A 190 16.80 -21.41 -13.80
C GLY A 190 15.76 -20.29 -13.90
N TRP A 191 14.50 -20.58 -14.22
CA TRP A 191 13.42 -19.60 -14.28
C TRP A 191 12.72 -19.47 -12.93
N SER A 192 12.61 -18.26 -12.39
CA SER A 192 11.84 -17.99 -11.17
C SER A 192 10.34 -18.16 -11.44
N LEU A 193 9.75 -19.23 -10.91
CA LEU A 193 8.31 -19.49 -11.05
C LEU A 193 7.47 -18.57 -10.17
N MET A 194 8.04 -18.15 -9.04
CA MET A 194 7.46 -17.17 -8.14
C MET A 194 8.51 -16.13 -7.80
N LYS A 195 8.29 -14.92 -8.30
CA LYS A 195 9.09 -13.74 -8.01
C LYS A 195 8.18 -12.53 -7.88
N GLY A 196 8.39 -11.74 -6.84
CA GLY A 196 7.60 -10.54 -6.63
C GLY A 196 8.12 -9.70 -5.47
N LYS A 197 7.63 -8.46 -5.40
CA LYS A 197 7.71 -7.65 -4.18
C LYS A 197 6.43 -7.92 -3.41
N LEU A 198 6.55 -8.58 -2.27
CA LEU A 198 5.43 -8.99 -1.43
C LEU A 198 5.35 -8.11 -0.19
N ASP A 199 6.51 -7.74 0.36
CA ASP A 199 6.64 -6.95 1.56
C ASP A 199 6.77 -5.47 1.22
N TRP A 200 6.05 -4.64 1.98
CA TRP A 200 5.95 -3.20 1.76
C TRP A 200 6.31 -2.44 3.02
N VAL A 201 6.90 -1.25 2.81
CA VAL A 201 7.19 -0.28 3.86
C VAL A 201 6.61 1.06 3.39
N LEU A 202 5.30 1.24 3.59
CA LEU A 202 4.62 2.46 3.19
C LEU A 202 4.72 3.49 4.32
N LEU A 203 5.33 4.63 4.05
CA LEU A 203 5.66 5.65 5.04
C LEU A 203 4.95 6.97 4.70
N ARG A 204 4.27 7.56 5.69
CA ARG A 204 3.68 8.90 5.59
C ARG A 204 4.38 9.87 6.55
N ALA A 205 4.62 11.09 6.06
CA ALA A 205 5.21 12.19 6.83
C ALA A 205 6.54 11.82 7.51
N MET A 206 7.37 11.05 6.79
CA MET A 206 8.69 10.62 7.22
C MET A 206 9.67 10.74 6.07
N THR A 207 10.91 11.12 6.40
CA THR A 207 12.05 11.13 5.50
C THR A 207 12.86 9.86 5.72
N VAL A 208 13.18 9.15 4.64
CA VAL A 208 14.05 7.97 4.67
C VAL A 208 15.51 8.43 4.73
N LEU A 209 16.23 7.98 5.76
CA LEU A 209 17.64 8.28 5.98
C LEU A 209 18.54 7.20 5.38
N ASP A 210 18.19 5.94 5.61
CA ASP A 210 18.89 4.78 5.09
C ASP A 210 17.91 3.63 4.82
N LYS A 211 18.31 2.67 3.99
CA LYS A 211 17.54 1.46 3.74
C LYS A 211 18.45 0.27 3.42
N GLN A 212 18.12 -0.88 3.99
CA GLN A 212 18.87 -2.11 3.80
C GLN A 212 17.93 -3.28 3.49
N LEU A 213 18.38 -4.12 2.57
CA LEU A 213 17.75 -5.40 2.27
C LEU A 213 18.57 -6.50 2.95
N GLY A 214 17.90 -7.40 3.67
CA GLY A 214 18.51 -8.53 4.38
C GLY A 214 17.93 -9.88 3.96
N ASN A 215 18.40 -10.95 4.59
CA ASN A 215 17.98 -12.33 4.31
C ASN A 215 18.12 -12.74 2.82
N HIS A 216 19.28 -12.46 2.22
CA HIS A 216 19.53 -12.73 0.80
C HIS A 216 19.61 -14.22 0.46
N ASP A 217 19.89 -15.07 1.45
CA ASP A 217 19.97 -16.53 1.30
C ASP A 217 18.65 -17.24 1.61
N TYR A 218 17.63 -16.50 2.07
CA TYR A 218 16.33 -17.02 2.49
C TYR A 218 16.40 -18.08 3.61
N SER A 219 17.47 -18.05 4.42
CA SER A 219 17.67 -19.03 5.49
C SER A 219 16.72 -18.83 6.68
N ALA A 220 16.33 -17.59 6.95
CA ALA A 220 15.44 -17.25 8.08
C ALA A 220 13.95 -17.20 7.70
N SER A 221 13.66 -16.94 6.43
CA SER A 221 12.31 -16.78 5.86
C SER A 221 12.39 -16.92 4.34
N ASP A 222 11.31 -17.32 3.68
CA ASP A 222 11.19 -17.30 2.23
C ASP A 222 11.03 -15.88 1.65
N HIS A 223 10.93 -14.87 2.51
CA HIS A 223 10.91 -13.45 2.17
C HIS A 223 12.21 -12.74 2.58
N LYS A 224 12.66 -11.78 1.79
CA LYS A 224 13.74 -10.85 2.19
C LYS A 224 13.28 -9.93 3.31
N LEU A 225 14.23 -9.44 4.09
CA LEU A 225 13.98 -8.50 5.18
C LEU A 225 14.17 -7.05 4.70
N LEU A 226 13.20 -6.18 4.96
CA LEU A 226 13.27 -4.75 4.64
C LEU A 226 13.58 -3.95 5.91
N PHE A 227 14.67 -3.19 5.90
CA PHE A 227 15.02 -2.23 6.94
C PHE A 227 15.00 -0.82 6.37
N VAL A 228 14.42 0.11 7.11
CA VAL A 228 14.40 1.53 6.73
C VAL A 228 14.62 2.36 7.99
N ASP A 229 15.65 3.21 7.97
CA ASP A 229 15.85 4.23 8.98
C ASP A 229 15.11 5.49 8.56
N VAL A 230 14.31 6.04 9.47
CA VAL A 230 13.43 7.16 9.18
C VAL A 230 13.55 8.28 10.20
N LYS A 231 13.33 9.50 9.73
CA LYS A 231 13.12 10.70 10.54
C LYS A 231 11.74 11.24 10.25
N TRP A 232 11.11 11.87 11.23
CA TRP A 232 9.87 12.60 10.98
C TRP A 232 10.12 13.80 10.05
N ALA A 233 9.21 14.00 9.10
CA ALA A 233 9.26 15.11 8.17
C ALA A 233 8.89 16.44 8.84
#